data_AF-A0AAX0M2L9-F1
#
_entry.id   AF-A0AAX0M2L9-F1
#
_cell.length_a   1.000
_cell.length_b   1.000
_cell.length_c   1.000
_cell.angle_alpha   90.00
_cell.angle_beta   90.00
_cell.angle_gamma   90.00
#
_symmetry.space_group_name_H-M   'P 1'
#
loop_
_entity.id
_entity.type
_entity.pdbx_description
1 polymer ?
#
loop_
_entity_poly.entity_id
_entity_poly.type
_entity_poly.pdbx_seq_one_letter_code
_entity_poly.pdbx_strand_id
1 'polypeptide(L)'
;MKNNNVIQLPIVNRTYRKSVVLYINDVAKTAETANKYAQELRAEFIELLMPAITRTDVKVAGRFTSLLNELCFMTTMTMKNTSKMGGNNDVSER
;
A
#
# COMPACT_ATOMS: atom_id res chain seq x y z
N MET A 1 5.35 28.41 -8.10
CA MET A 1 5.26 27.80 -6.75
C MET A 1 4.77 26.37 -6.94
N LYS A 2 5.53 25.34 -6.55
CA LYS A 2 5.13 23.94 -6.73
C LYS A 2 4.25 23.53 -5.55
N ASN A 3 2.97 23.27 -5.80
CA ASN A 3 2.08 22.61 -4.84
C ASN A 3 2.55 21.16 -4.68
N ASN A 4 3.39 20.92 -3.68
CA ASN A 4 3.79 19.57 -3.31
C ASN A 4 2.63 18.95 -2.53
N ASN A 5 1.82 18.13 -3.20
CA ASN A 5 0.73 17.37 -2.60
C ASN A 5 1.30 16.27 -1.69
N VAL A 6 1.79 16.67 -0.51
CA VAL A 6 2.21 15.76 0.56
C VAL A 6 0.95 15.35 1.32
N ILE A 7 0.56 14.09 1.21
CA ILE A 7 -0.51 13.54 2.05
C ILE A 7 0.11 13.16 3.39
N GLN A 8 -0.25 13.90 4.43
CA GLN A 8 0.08 13.55 5.80
C GLN A 8 -0.94 12.53 6.29
N LEU A 9 -0.50 11.28 6.46
CA LEU A 9 -1.35 10.24 7.03
C LEU A 9 -1.69 10.61 8.49
N PRO A 10 -2.91 10.28 8.97
CA PRO A 10 -3.31 10.56 10.34
C PRO A 10 -2.30 9.95 11.33
N ILE A 11 -2.01 10.70 12.39
CA ILE A 11 -1.14 10.26 13.49
C ILE A 11 -1.88 9.17 14.26
N VAL A 12 -1.83 7.95 13.75
CA VAL A 12 -2.10 6.77 14.55
C VAL A 12 -0.92 6.66 15.50
N ASN A 13 -1.16 6.47 16.80
CA ASN A 13 -0.13 6.36 17.83
C ASN A 13 0.72 5.09 17.59
N ARG A 14 1.57 5.14 16.56
CA ARG A 14 2.48 4.10 16.09
C ARG A 14 3.84 4.45 16.67
N THR A 15 4.10 4.01 17.88
CA THR A 15 5.42 4.10 18.54
C THR A 15 6.57 3.45 17.74
N TYR A 16 6.29 2.83 16.59
CA TYR A 16 7.24 2.09 15.75
C TYR A 16 7.45 2.63 14.33
N ARG A 17 6.85 3.76 13.93
CA ARG A 17 7.09 4.32 12.58
C ARG A 17 7.56 5.76 12.60
N LYS A 18 8.80 5.94 12.13
CA LYS A 18 9.33 7.25 11.69
C LYS A 18 8.37 7.80 10.62
N SER A 19 7.99 9.07 10.73
CA SER A 19 7.08 9.74 9.78
C SER A 19 7.55 9.52 8.33
N VAL A 20 6.82 8.70 7.58
CA VAL A 20 7.14 8.47 6.16
C VAL A 20 6.48 9.59 5.36
N VAL A 21 7.28 10.56 4.94
CA VAL A 21 6.83 11.58 3.99
C VAL A 21 6.62 10.90 2.65
N LEU A 22 5.36 10.84 2.19
CA LEU A 22 4.99 10.30 0.88
C LEU A 22 5.28 11.36 -0.19
N TYR A 23 6.32 11.14 -1.00
CA TYR A 23 6.60 11.98 -2.16
C TYR A 23 5.81 11.46 -3.37
N ILE A 24 4.62 12.04 -3.60
CA ILE A 24 3.68 11.71 -4.68
C ILE A 24 3.99 12.57 -5.92
N ASN A 25 5.24 12.55 -6.37
CA ASN A 25 5.67 13.24 -7.59
C ASN A 25 5.99 12.27 -8.73
N ASP A 26 5.86 10.97 -8.48
CA ASP A 26 6.18 9.90 -9.41
C ASP A 26 5.14 8.76 -9.23
N VAL A 27 4.51 8.36 -10.32
CA VAL A 27 3.47 7.33 -10.35
C VAL A 27 4.03 5.99 -9.88
N ALA A 28 5.25 5.63 -10.28
CA ALA A 28 5.87 4.37 -9.89
C ALA A 28 6.20 4.35 -8.39
N LYS A 29 6.78 5.44 -7.86
CA LYS A 29 7.08 5.56 -6.41
C LYS A 29 5.82 5.60 -5.56
N THR A 30 4.76 6.23 -6.06
CA THR A 30 3.46 6.25 -5.39
C THR A 30 2.88 4.84 -5.30
N ALA A 31 2.93 4.08 -6.40
CA ALA A 31 2.44 2.71 -6.44
C ALA A 31 3.30 1.76 -5.57
N GLU A 32 4.62 1.90 -5.59
CA GLU A 32 5.54 1.16 -4.72
C GLU A 32 5.23 1.42 -3.24
N THR A 33 5.05 2.70 -2.88
CA THR A 33 4.79 3.07 -1.49
C THR A 33 3.41 2.61 -1.02
N ALA A 34 2.39 2.72 -1.87
CA ALA A 34 1.07 2.17 -1.59
C ALA A 34 1.11 0.65 -1.39
N ASN A 35 1.87 -0.06 -2.22
CA ASN A 35 2.07 -1.49 -2.07
C ASN A 35 2.75 -1.85 -0.75
N LYS A 36 3.85 -1.16 -0.40
CA LYS A 36 4.52 -1.34 0.89
C LYS A 36 3.57 -1.14 2.07
N TYR A 37 2.80 -0.05 2.03
CA TYR A 37 1.85 0.29 3.10
C TYR A 37 0.73 -0.75 3.24
N ALA A 38 0.20 -1.27 2.14
CA ALA A 38 -0.80 -2.34 2.17
C ALA A 38 -0.26 -3.63 2.79
N GLN A 39 0.96 -4.04 2.42
CA GLN A 39 1.62 -5.22 3.00
C GLN A 39 1.85 -5.07 4.50
N GLU A 40 2.33 -3.88 4.91
CA GLU A 40 2.52 -3.52 6.31
C GLU A 40 1.21 -3.57 7.11
N LEU A 41 0.13 -2.99 6.58
CA LEU A 41 -1.19 -3.00 7.22
C LEU A 41 -1.72 -4.43 7.38
N ARG A 42 -1.54 -5.28 6.37
CA ARG A 42 -1.92 -6.70 6.43
C ARG A 42 -1.14 -7.45 7.50
N ALA A 43 0.17 -7.22 7.61
CA ALA A 43 1.00 -7.83 8.65
C ALA A 43 0.54 -7.41 10.06
N GLU A 44 0.36 -6.10 10.28
CA GLU A 44 -0.14 -5.57 11.56
C GLU A 44 -1.52 -6.15 11.92
N PHE A 45 -2.43 -6.28 10.96
CA PHE A 45 -3.74 -6.89 11.20
C PHE A 45 -3.62 -8.35 11.64
N ILE A 46 -2.84 -9.16 10.93
CA ILE A 46 -2.66 -10.59 11.22
C ILE A 46 -2.02 -10.79 12.60
N GLU A 47 -1.03 -9.97 12.94
CA GLU A 47 -0.29 -10.08 14.18
C GLU A 47 -1.09 -9.59 15.39
N LEU A 48 -1.73 -8.41 15.29
CA LEU A 48 -2.26 -7.71 16.46
C LEU A 48 -3.78 -7.89 16.62
N LEU A 49 -4.54 -7.86 15.52
CA LEU A 49 -6.00 -7.74 15.56
C LEU A 49 -6.74 -9.04 15.25
N MET A 50 -6.26 -9.80 14.27
CA MET A 50 -6.88 -11.05 13.83
C MET A 50 -7.10 -12.04 14.99
N PRO A 51 -6.17 -12.26 15.93
CA PRO A 51 -6.39 -13.20 17.04
C PRO A 51 -7.54 -12.75 17.96
N ALA A 52 -7.62 -11.45 18.25
CA ALA A 52 -8.67 -10.90 19.11
C ALA A 52 -10.04 -10.98 18.42
N ILE A 53 -10.12 -10.58 17.15
CA ILE A 53 -11.37 -10.64 16.36
C ILE A 53 -11.83 -12.09 16.19
N THR A 54 -10.92 -13.03 15.91
CA THR A 54 -11.26 -14.44 15.70
C THR A 54 -11.91 -15.08 16.93
N ARG A 55 -11.52 -14.66 18.15
CA ARG A 55 -12.15 -15.13 19.39
C ARG A 55 -13.61 -14.67 19.54
N THR A 56 -13.97 -13.56 18.90
CA THR A 56 -15.32 -13.00 18.97
C THR A 56 -16.17 -13.39 17.77
N ASP A 57 -15.63 -13.28 16.56
CA ASP A 57 -16.31 -13.63 15.31
C ASP A 57 -15.29 -14.00 14.21
N VAL A 58 -15.20 -15.30 13.91
CA VAL A 58 -14.30 -15.83 12.88
C VAL A 58 -14.68 -15.40 11.46
N LYS A 59 -15.96 -15.12 11.18
CA LYS A 59 -16.41 -14.67 9.86
C LYS A 59 -15.96 -13.24 9.62
N VAL A 60 -16.05 -12.38 10.64
CA VAL A 60 -15.54 -11.01 10.57
C VAL A 60 -14.03 -11.01 10.39
N ALA A 61 -13.28 -11.81 11.15
CA ALA A 61 -11.83 -11.97 10.96
C ALA A 61 -11.49 -12.41 9.53
N GLY A 62 -12.20 -13.42 9.01
CA GLY A 62 -12.04 -13.89 7.62
C GLY A 62 -12.31 -12.80 6.57
N ARG A 63 -13.37 -12.00 6.74
CA ARG A 63 -13.70 -10.89 5.84
C ARG A 63 -12.58 -9.83 5.79
N PHE A 64 -12.05 -9.42 6.93
CA PHE A 64 -10.93 -8.47 6.96
C PHE A 64 -9.67 -9.04 6.32
N THR A 65 -9.36 -10.33 6.57
CA THR A 65 -8.26 -11.02 5.90
C THR A 65 -8.42 -11.00 4.37
N SER A 66 -9.60 -11.32 3.85
CA SER A 66 -9.86 -11.28 2.40
C SER A 66 -9.70 -9.87 1.83
N LEU A 67 -10.29 -8.86 2.45
CA LEU A 67 -10.18 -7.46 2.01
C LEU A 67 -8.73 -6.97 1.97
N LEU A 68 -7.92 -7.33 2.99
CA LEU A 68 -6.50 -6.96 3.03
C LEU A 68 -5.68 -7.71 1.97
N ASN A 69 -6.01 -8.99 1.71
CA ASN A 69 -5.38 -9.74 0.63
C ASN A 69 -5.70 -9.12 -0.74
N GLU A 70 -6.96 -8.75 -0.98
CA GLU A 70 -7.40 -8.07 -2.20
C GLU A 70 -6.71 -6.72 -2.38
N LEU A 71 -6.61 -5.92 -1.31
CA LEU A 71 -5.89 -4.66 -1.32
C LEU A 71 -4.42 -4.86 -1.69
N CYS A 72 -3.73 -5.78 -1.03
CA CYS A 72 -2.33 -6.13 -1.34
C CYS A 72 -2.16 -6.58 -2.80
N PHE A 73 -3.11 -7.36 -3.33
CA PHE A 73 -3.09 -7.79 -4.71
C PHE A 73 -3.24 -6.61 -5.67
N MET A 74 -4.23 -5.74 -5.45
CA MET A 74 -4.46 -4.55 -6.26
C MET A 74 -3.23 -3.65 -6.27
N THR A 75 -2.65 -3.33 -5.11
CA THR A 75 -1.46 -2.46 -5.04
C THR A 75 -0.23 -3.10 -5.67
N THR A 76 -0.08 -4.43 -5.58
CA THR A 76 0.99 -5.16 -6.27
C THR A 76 0.83 -5.04 -7.79
N MET A 77 -0.39 -5.19 -8.29
CA MET A 77 -0.66 -5.09 -9.73
C MET A 77 -0.52 -3.64 -10.22
N THR A 78 -0.96 -2.65 -9.45
CA THR A 78 -0.73 -1.24 -9.75
C THR A 78 0.78 -0.96 -9.87
N MET A 79 1.58 -1.35 -8.87
CA MET A 79 3.03 -1.18 -8.90
C MET A 79 3.68 -1.84 -10.12
N LYS A 80 3.28 -3.08 -10.46
CA LYS A 80 3.78 -3.80 -11.64
C LYS A 80 3.38 -3.13 -12.96
N ASN A 81 2.18 -2.59 -13.05
CA ASN A 81 1.70 -1.94 -14.27
C ASN A 81 2.36 -0.58 -14.47
N THR A 82 2.58 0.17 -13.40
CA THR A 82 3.23 1.48 -13.45
C THR A 82 4.72 1.38 -13.74
N SER A 83 5.41 0.32 -13.29
CA SER A 83 6.83 0.12 -13.61
C SER A 83 7.07 -0.28 -15.07
N LYS A 84 6.13 -0.99 -15.69
CA LYS A 84 6.19 -1.34 -17.12
C LYS A 84 5.95 -0.15 -18.05
N MET A 85 5.23 0.86 -17.58
CA MET A 85 4.84 2.02 -18.40
C MET A 85 6.03 2.94 -18.75
N GLY A 86 7.18 2.78 -18.10
CA GLY A 86 8.42 3.53 -18.41
C GLY A 86 9.37 2.84 -19.40
N GLY A 87 9.01 1.69 -19.98
CA GLY A 87 9.93 0.82 -20.70
C GLY A 87 9.79 0.72 -22.23
N ASN A 88 8.97 1.54 -22.89
CA ASN A 88 8.64 1.29 -24.31
C ASN A 88 8.51 2.55 -25.19
N ASN A 89 9.53 3.41 -25.19
CA ASN A 89 9.65 4.53 -26.15
C ASN A 89 10.96 4.51 -26.95
N ASP A 90 11.63 3.36 -27.11
CA ASP A 90 12.81 3.24 -27.98
C ASP A 90 12.80 1.92 -28.76
N VAL A 91 11.92 1.83 -29.78
CA VAL A 91 12.20 1.00 -30.98
C VAL A 91 11.72 1.76 -32.21
N SER A 92 12.62 2.64 -32.67
CA SER A 92 13.04 2.85 -34.06
C SER A 92 11.97 2.78 -35.17
N GLU A 93 11.44 3.93 -35.56
CA GLU A 93 11.22 4.22 -36.99
C GLU A 93 12.59 4.43 -37.64
N ARG A 94 13.08 3.42 -38.37
CA ARG A 94 14.06 3.54 -39.45
C ARG A 94 13.72 2.52 -40.52
#